data_AF-A0A9N9Z3X6-F1
#
_entry.id   AF-A0A9N9Z3X6-F1
#
_cell.length_a   1.000
_cell.length_b   1.000
_cell.length_c   1.000
_cell.angle_alpha   90.00
_cell.angle_beta   90.00
_cell.angle_gamma   90.00
#
_symmetry.space_group_name_H-M   'P 1'
#
loop_
_entity.id
_entity.type
_entity.pdbx_description
1 polymer ?
#
loop_
_entity_poly.entity_id
_entity_poly.type
_entity_poly.pdbx_seq_one_letter_code
_entity_poly.pdbx_strand_id
1 'polypeptide(L)'
;MYELFLTSFIEDGDLESACSILGGLCGMAPWKTVHRVLYFQGPPKPSGLSNQSSFEKPTRKDVGFMWKELHQNLSRQSFILQGRYEVAKDRDFGNPSALSNLDMMNGVLRWTDFPDPPHSRPQITQRKKVELWEQKKLPSIMRDNLYQLKTETVEEIYQFYQEDIEFCLTRHYFLKSIGDYTPLETRNEPVDGPIAALPPWESLTRVDAQGRWVLQVKAHVLQDNKPDEIRKAQDRLMAIRGELDGVFDFKAIDRKVHDTRVALQQPGVRVLPQKVKLGKN
;
A
#
# COMPACT_ATOMS: atom_id res chain seq x y z
N MET A 1 10.38 9.52 3.75
CA MET A 1 11.05 9.07 2.50
C MET A 1 10.17 9.45 1.30
N TYR A 2 10.76 9.70 0.15
CA TYR A 2 10.09 10.14 -1.06
C TYR A 2 10.33 9.14 -2.19
N GLU A 3 9.27 8.60 -2.79
CA GLU A 3 9.31 7.54 -3.79
C GLU A 3 8.94 8.13 -5.15
N LEU A 4 9.73 7.79 -6.17
CA LEU A 4 9.46 8.10 -7.58
C LEU A 4 9.39 6.79 -8.35
N PHE A 5 8.42 6.64 -9.25
CA PHE A 5 8.29 5.40 -10.01
C PHE A 5 7.65 5.55 -11.38
N LEU A 6 8.03 4.61 -12.25
CA LEU A 6 7.43 4.32 -13.54
C LEU A 6 6.58 3.04 -13.42
N THR A 7 5.52 2.93 -14.22
CA THR A 7 4.65 1.75 -14.22
C THR A 7 4.55 1.16 -15.64
N SER A 8 4.61 -0.16 -15.75
CA SER A 8 4.30 -0.93 -16.95
C SER A 8 3.47 -2.15 -16.59
N PHE A 9 2.86 -2.79 -17.58
CA PHE A 9 2.07 -4.01 -17.42
C PHE A 9 2.66 -5.11 -18.28
N ILE A 10 2.72 -6.32 -17.73
CA ILE A 10 3.30 -7.49 -18.39
C ILE A 10 2.25 -8.59 -18.38
N GLU A 11 2.02 -9.22 -19.53
CA GLU A 11 1.09 -10.33 -19.65
C GLU A 11 1.63 -11.56 -18.88
N ASP A 12 0.73 -12.43 -18.42
CA ASP A 12 1.13 -13.61 -17.62
C ASP A 12 2.14 -14.51 -18.34
N GLY A 13 1.96 -14.69 -19.65
CA GLY A 13 2.86 -15.49 -20.49
C GLY A 13 4.27 -14.91 -20.66
N ASP A 14 4.45 -13.61 -20.43
CA ASP A 14 5.72 -12.92 -20.63
C ASP A 14 6.51 -12.73 -19.32
N LEU A 15 6.00 -13.23 -18.19
CA LEU A 15 6.64 -13.08 -16.87
C LEU A 15 8.07 -13.61 -16.85
N GLU A 16 8.30 -14.80 -17.40
CA GLU A 16 9.62 -15.44 -17.38
C GLU A 16 10.64 -14.66 -18.21
N SER A 17 10.22 -14.19 -19.39
CA SER A 17 11.00 -13.31 -20.26
C SER A 17 11.34 -12.00 -19.54
N ALA A 18 10.35 -11.36 -18.91
CA ALA A 18 10.55 -10.15 -18.13
C ALA A 18 11.54 -10.36 -16.97
N CYS A 19 11.39 -11.46 -16.22
CA CYS A 19 12.32 -11.80 -15.14
C CYS A 19 13.73 -12.07 -15.64
N SER A 20 13.87 -12.69 -16.80
CA SER A 20 15.18 -12.98 -17.41
C SER A 20 15.88 -11.70 -17.86
N ILE A 21 15.14 -10.77 -18.47
CA ILE A 21 15.67 -9.47 -18.88
C ILE A 21 16.09 -8.65 -17.67
N LEU A 22 15.21 -8.51 -16.68
CA LEU A 22 15.52 -7.79 -15.44
C LEU A 22 16.66 -8.45 -14.67
N GLY A 23 16.71 -9.79 -14.66
CA GLY A 23 17.81 -10.52 -14.02
C GLY A 23 19.15 -10.31 -14.71
N GLY A 24 19.16 -10.24 -16.04
CA GLY A 24 20.34 -9.88 -16.83
C GLY A 24 20.78 -8.42 -16.60
N LEU A 25 19.82 -7.49 -16.57
CA LEU A 25 20.07 -6.06 -16.34
C LEU A 25 20.63 -5.80 -14.93
N CYS A 26 20.01 -6.38 -13.91
CA CYS A 26 20.39 -6.20 -12.51
C CYS A 26 21.54 -7.12 -12.07
N GLY A 27 21.91 -8.11 -12.90
CA GLY A 27 22.93 -9.11 -12.55
C GLY A 27 22.55 -9.99 -11.36
N MET A 28 21.25 -10.22 -11.13
CA MET A 28 20.76 -11.00 -10.00
C MET A 28 19.49 -11.79 -10.34
N ALA A 29 19.26 -12.89 -9.61
CA ALA A 29 17.99 -13.60 -9.66
C ALA A 29 16.88 -12.81 -8.92
N PRO A 30 15.60 -12.98 -9.29
CA PRO A 30 14.50 -12.33 -8.59
C PRO A 30 14.42 -12.77 -7.12
N TRP A 31 14.29 -11.80 -6.23
CA TRP A 31 13.85 -12.04 -4.86
C TRP A 31 12.32 -12.22 -4.85
N LYS A 32 11.87 -13.47 -4.68
CA LYS A 32 10.45 -13.82 -4.72
C LYS A 32 9.85 -13.80 -3.32
N THR A 33 8.81 -13.01 -3.10
CA THR A 33 8.09 -12.95 -1.82
C THR A 33 6.59 -12.96 -2.02
N VAL A 34 5.89 -13.40 -0.98
CA VAL A 34 4.44 -13.32 -0.90
C VAL A 34 4.08 -12.59 0.37
N HIS A 35 3.16 -11.64 0.26
CA HIS A 35 2.70 -10.84 1.39
C HIS A 35 1.19 -10.97 1.57
N ARG A 36 0.75 -11.20 2.80
CA ARG A 36 -0.62 -10.89 3.22
C ARG A 36 -0.71 -9.41 3.55
N VAL A 37 -1.67 -8.71 2.95
CA VAL A 37 -1.81 -7.26 3.11
C VAL A 37 -3.17 -6.95 3.72
N LEU A 38 -3.15 -6.31 4.89
CA LEU A 38 -4.34 -5.81 5.59
C LEU A 38 -4.51 -4.32 5.29
N TYR A 39 -5.70 -3.89 4.91
CA TYR A 39 -6.02 -2.49 4.64
C TYR A 39 -6.87 -1.91 5.78
N PHE A 40 -6.29 -0.96 6.48
CA PHE A 40 -6.89 -0.30 7.64
C PHE A 40 -7.31 1.12 7.28
N GLN A 41 -8.60 1.41 7.32
CA GLN A 41 -9.13 2.75 7.11
C GLN A 41 -9.03 3.57 8.39
N GLY A 42 -8.42 4.75 8.30
CA GLY A 42 -8.38 5.71 9.40
C GLY A 42 -9.75 6.27 9.80
N PRO A 43 -9.85 6.83 11.01
CA PRO A 43 -11.11 7.38 11.53
C PRO A 43 -11.59 8.58 10.70
N PRO A 44 -12.90 8.88 10.63
CA PRO A 44 -13.42 10.03 9.86
C PRO A 44 -12.84 11.37 10.31
N LYS A 45 -12.52 11.50 11.61
CA LYS A 45 -11.81 12.65 12.16
C LYS A 45 -10.33 12.27 12.36
N PRO A 46 -9.39 12.88 11.61
CA PRO A 46 -7.96 12.63 11.77
C PRO A 46 -7.52 12.93 13.21
N SER A 47 -6.76 12.02 13.80
CA SER A 47 -6.22 12.14 15.16
C SER A 47 -4.82 11.54 15.32
N GLY A 48 -4.21 11.15 14.20
CA GLY A 48 -2.91 10.50 14.19
C GLY A 48 -2.94 9.13 14.85
N LEU A 49 -1.79 8.77 15.41
CA LEU A 49 -1.60 7.60 16.27
C LEU A 49 -1.29 8.08 17.68
N SER A 50 -2.34 8.49 18.41
CA SER A 50 -2.23 9.13 19.72
C SER A 50 -2.22 8.11 20.87
N ASN A 51 -2.90 6.99 20.71
CA ASN A 51 -2.90 5.91 21.69
C ASN A 51 -1.68 5.02 21.48
N GLN A 52 -0.73 5.08 22.42
CA GLN A 52 0.53 4.32 22.36
C GLN A 52 0.55 3.05 23.22
N SER A 53 -0.58 2.61 23.77
CA SER A 53 -0.63 1.48 24.70
C SER A 53 -0.14 0.15 24.10
N SER A 54 -0.45 -0.11 22.83
CA SER A 54 0.03 -1.30 22.10
C SER A 54 1.42 -1.15 21.46
N PHE A 55 2.06 0.02 21.57
CA PHE A 55 3.36 0.25 20.93
C PHE A 55 4.47 -0.43 21.73
N GLU A 56 5.36 -1.11 21.01
CA GLU A 56 6.62 -1.55 21.58
C GLU A 56 7.60 -0.37 21.64
N LYS A 57 8.44 -0.35 22.68
CA LYS A 57 9.46 0.69 22.80
C LYS A 57 10.43 0.58 21.62
N PRO A 58 10.62 1.65 20.82
CA PRO A 58 11.50 1.58 19.66
C PRO A 58 12.92 1.29 20.11
N THR A 59 13.51 0.22 19.57
CA THR A 59 14.89 -0.18 19.86
C THR A 59 15.90 0.72 19.13
N ARG A 60 15.51 1.30 18.00
CA ARG A 60 16.34 2.21 17.19
C ARG A 60 15.72 3.61 17.10
N LYS A 61 16.56 4.65 17.10
CA LYS A 61 16.14 6.06 17.15
C LYS A 61 15.42 6.53 15.87
N ASP A 62 15.85 6.02 14.72
CA ASP A 62 15.26 6.24 13.40
C ASP A 62 13.81 5.75 13.32
N VAL A 63 13.52 4.58 13.89
CA VAL A 63 12.14 4.04 13.97
C VAL A 63 11.23 4.97 14.77
N GLY A 64 11.73 5.54 15.88
CA GLY A 64 11.01 6.54 16.66
C GLY A 64 10.71 7.83 15.87
N PHE A 65 11.60 8.26 14.97
CA PHE A 65 11.36 9.40 14.09
C PHE A 65 10.29 9.08 13.04
N MET A 66 10.35 7.90 12.41
CA MET A 66 9.35 7.46 11.43
C MET A 66 7.94 7.35 12.04
N TRP A 67 7.81 6.86 13.28
CA TRP A 67 6.52 6.86 13.98
C TRP A 67 5.98 8.27 14.23
N LYS A 68 6.85 9.24 14.56
CA LYS A 68 6.45 10.64 14.73
C LYS A 68 6.03 11.28 13.41
N GLU A 69 6.77 11.03 12.33
CA GLU A 69 6.43 11.49 10.98
C GLU A 69 5.07 10.93 10.55
N LEU A 70 4.86 9.61 10.73
CA LEU A 70 3.60 8.96 10.45
C LEU A 70 2.46 9.57 11.27
N HIS A 71 2.63 9.73 12.58
CA HIS A 71 1.65 10.39 13.44
C HIS A 71 1.29 11.79 12.92
N GLN A 72 2.27 12.60 12.53
CA GLN A 72 2.04 13.97 12.04
C GLN A 72 1.21 13.97 10.75
N ASN A 73 1.51 13.08 9.80
CA ASN A 73 0.75 12.96 8.54
C ASN A 73 -0.70 12.54 8.81
N LEU A 74 -0.89 11.53 9.67
CA LEU A 74 -2.21 10.98 10.02
C LEU A 74 -3.05 11.91 10.93
N SER A 75 -2.42 12.88 11.60
CA SER A 75 -3.11 13.91 12.38
C SER A 75 -3.73 15.00 11.50
N ARG A 76 -3.27 15.16 10.25
CA ARG A 76 -3.77 16.17 9.31
C ARG A 76 -4.89 15.64 8.44
N GLN A 77 -4.80 14.37 8.04
CA GLN A 77 -5.71 13.73 7.09
C GLN A 77 -5.76 12.25 7.41
N SER A 78 -6.93 11.63 7.21
CA SER A 78 -7.10 10.19 7.38
C SER A 78 -6.76 9.46 6.08
N PHE A 79 -6.09 8.32 6.23
CA PHE A 79 -5.63 7.49 5.12
C PHE A 79 -5.99 6.02 5.34
N ILE A 80 -5.95 5.25 4.26
CA ILE A 80 -5.87 3.80 4.29
C ILE A 80 -4.41 3.40 4.50
N LEU A 81 -4.13 2.70 5.59
CA LEU A 81 -2.82 2.13 5.92
C LEU A 81 -2.76 0.67 5.53
N GLN A 82 -1.56 0.19 5.23
CA GLN A 82 -1.30 -1.21 4.94
C GLN A 82 -0.48 -1.87 6.05
N GLY A 83 -1.00 -2.92 6.66
CA GLY A 83 -0.20 -3.85 7.46
C GLY A 83 0.18 -5.06 6.61
N ARG A 84 1.47 -5.26 6.36
CA ARG A 84 1.98 -6.26 5.42
C ARG A 84 2.77 -7.33 6.16
N TYR A 85 2.48 -8.60 5.91
CA TYR A 85 3.15 -9.74 6.53
C TYR A 85 3.69 -10.64 5.45
N GLU A 86 4.97 -10.95 5.50
CA GLU A 86 5.54 -11.98 4.64
C GLU A 86 4.97 -13.34 5.04
N VAL A 87 4.50 -14.09 4.05
CA VAL A 87 3.93 -15.43 4.20
C VAL A 87 4.56 -16.36 3.18
N ALA A 88 4.71 -17.63 3.53
CA ALA A 88 5.27 -18.66 2.66
C ALA A 88 4.16 -19.49 2.03
N LYS A 89 4.18 -19.61 0.69
CA LYS A 89 3.17 -20.35 -0.09
C LYS A 89 2.94 -21.77 0.45
N ASP A 90 4.03 -22.50 0.69
CA ASP A 90 3.98 -23.92 1.05
C ASP A 90 3.67 -24.18 2.53
N ARG A 91 3.78 -23.15 3.39
CA ARG A 91 3.63 -23.29 4.85
C ARG A 91 2.31 -22.72 5.36
N ASP A 92 1.92 -21.56 4.83
CA ASP A 92 0.90 -20.71 5.44
C ASP A 92 -0.48 -20.83 4.77
N PHE A 93 -0.53 -21.19 3.48
CA PHE A 93 -1.78 -21.30 2.74
C PHE A 93 -2.42 -22.68 2.94
N GLY A 94 -3.72 -22.71 3.26
CA GLY A 94 -4.44 -23.95 3.57
C GLY A 94 -4.13 -24.56 4.94
N ASN A 95 -3.32 -23.88 5.76
CA ASN A 95 -2.96 -24.33 7.12
C ASN A 95 -3.62 -23.41 8.17
N PRO A 96 -4.69 -23.86 8.86
CA PRO A 96 -5.44 -23.03 9.81
C PRO A 96 -4.64 -22.53 11.01
N SER A 97 -3.54 -23.21 11.34
CA SER A 97 -2.70 -22.94 12.51
C SER A 97 -1.51 -22.02 12.23
N ALA A 98 -1.16 -21.80 10.96
CA ALA A 98 0.10 -21.13 10.60
C ALA A 98 0.14 -19.63 10.97
N LEU A 99 -1.03 -18.98 11.02
CA LEU A 99 -1.15 -17.52 11.21
C LEU A 99 -2.04 -17.16 12.40
N SER A 100 -2.02 -18.01 13.43
CA SER A 100 -2.93 -17.93 14.58
C SER A 100 -2.84 -16.61 15.37
N ASN A 101 -1.74 -15.83 15.23
CA ASN A 101 -1.63 -14.53 15.87
C ASN A 101 -0.75 -13.52 15.11
N LEU A 102 -1.39 -12.62 14.36
CA LEU A 102 -0.71 -11.52 13.64
C LEU A 102 -0.07 -10.48 14.57
N ASP A 103 -0.53 -10.31 15.82
CA ASP A 103 0.10 -9.37 16.76
C ASP A 103 1.49 -9.84 17.21
N MET A 104 1.79 -11.14 17.10
CA MET A 104 3.09 -11.71 17.45
C MET A 104 4.08 -11.69 16.27
N MET A 105 3.58 -11.56 15.04
CA MET A 105 4.39 -11.58 13.84
C MET A 105 5.02 -10.20 13.57
N ASN A 106 6.22 -10.21 13.00
CA ASN A 106 6.83 -9.02 12.45
C ASN A 106 6.14 -8.69 11.12
N GLY A 107 5.61 -7.49 11.00
CA GLY A 107 5.04 -6.95 9.77
C GLY A 107 5.68 -5.62 9.38
N VAL A 108 5.22 -5.09 8.25
CA VAL A 108 5.57 -3.76 7.76
C VAL A 108 4.31 -2.90 7.79
N LEU A 109 4.37 -1.77 8.50
CA LEU A 109 3.33 -0.76 8.39
C LEU A 109 3.73 0.23 7.30
N ARG A 110 2.90 0.32 6.25
CA ARG A 110 3.13 1.19 5.10
C ARG A 110 2.05 2.26 5.01
N TRP A 111 2.52 3.50 4.87
CA TRP A 111 1.73 4.67 4.48
C TRP A 111 2.32 5.25 3.20
N THR A 112 1.44 5.63 2.26
CA THR A 112 1.81 6.33 1.03
C THR A 112 0.87 7.50 0.85
N ASP A 113 1.42 8.67 0.54
CA ASP A 113 0.65 9.89 0.31
C ASP A 113 0.01 9.91 -1.10
N PHE A 114 -0.90 10.86 -1.30
CA PHE A 114 -1.46 11.14 -2.62
C PHE A 114 -0.36 11.69 -3.54
N PRO A 115 -0.17 11.14 -4.77
CA PRO A 115 0.92 11.61 -5.62
C PRO A 115 0.79 13.08 -6.03
N ASP A 116 1.94 13.70 -6.22
CA ASP A 116 2.02 15.08 -6.67
C ASP A 116 1.39 15.24 -8.06
N PRO A 117 0.87 16.43 -8.39
CA PRO A 117 0.47 16.73 -9.75
C PRO A 117 1.63 16.47 -10.74
N PRO A 118 1.37 16.04 -11.98
CA PRO A 118 2.41 16.00 -12.99
C PRO A 118 2.82 17.43 -13.36
N HIS A 119 4.10 17.78 -13.19
CA HIS A 119 4.62 19.13 -13.49
C HIS A 119 5.27 19.24 -14.89
N SER A 120 5.63 18.11 -15.52
CA SER A 120 6.16 18.04 -16.89
C SER A 120 6.03 16.62 -17.47
N ARG A 121 6.10 16.48 -18.80
CA ARG A 121 6.35 15.18 -19.45
C ARG A 121 7.84 14.93 -19.40
N PRO A 122 8.30 13.71 -19.13
CA PRO A 122 7.57 12.45 -18.92
C PRO A 122 6.96 12.31 -17.52
N GLN A 123 5.77 11.68 -17.43
CA GLN A 123 5.02 11.56 -16.18
C GLN A 123 5.59 10.46 -15.28
N ILE A 124 6.57 10.83 -14.45
CA ILE A 124 6.99 10.03 -13.30
C ILE A 124 5.99 10.27 -12.17
N THR A 125 5.50 9.18 -11.56
CA THR A 125 4.66 9.32 -10.36
C THR A 125 5.57 9.48 -9.17
N GLN A 126 5.31 10.49 -8.34
CA GLN A 126 6.13 10.80 -7.18
C GLN A 126 5.25 11.12 -5.97
N ARG A 127 5.65 10.62 -4.79
CA ARG A 127 4.88 10.77 -3.56
C ARG A 127 5.74 10.53 -2.32
N LYS A 128 5.26 11.01 -1.18
CA LYS A 128 5.82 10.62 0.13
C LYS A 128 5.39 9.21 0.50
N LYS A 129 6.26 8.51 1.22
CA LYS A 129 5.95 7.26 1.88
C LYS A 129 6.67 7.12 3.23
N VAL A 130 6.07 6.32 4.10
CA VAL A 130 6.66 5.86 5.35
C VAL A 130 6.48 4.34 5.42
N GLU A 131 7.57 3.62 5.64
CA GLU A 131 7.58 2.16 5.81
C GLU A 131 8.29 1.83 7.12
N LEU A 132 7.53 1.34 8.09
CA LEU A 132 8.03 0.88 9.38
C LEU A 132 8.18 -0.63 9.30
N TRP A 133 9.42 -1.10 9.16
CA TRP A 133 9.76 -2.52 9.06
C TRP A 133 9.84 -3.19 10.44
N GLU A 134 9.63 -4.51 10.48
CA GLU A 134 9.79 -5.34 11.68
C GLU A 134 8.91 -4.89 12.87
N GLN A 135 7.70 -4.41 12.59
CA GLN A 135 6.75 -3.97 13.61
C GLN A 135 5.84 -5.11 14.05
N LYS A 136 5.68 -5.27 15.36
CA LYS A 136 4.70 -6.19 15.97
C LYS A 136 3.42 -5.46 16.36
N LYS A 137 2.40 -6.23 16.73
CA LYS A 137 1.13 -5.73 17.26
C LYS A 137 0.39 -4.76 16.34
N LEU A 138 0.63 -4.79 15.02
CA LEU A 138 0.01 -3.85 14.10
C LEU A 138 -1.53 -3.88 14.17
N PRO A 139 -2.22 -5.03 14.21
CA PRO A 139 -3.67 -5.07 14.36
C PRO A 139 -4.14 -4.42 15.65
N SER A 140 -3.47 -4.67 16.78
CA SER A 140 -3.79 -4.01 18.05
C SER A 140 -3.52 -2.50 18.00
N ILE A 141 -2.38 -2.07 17.47
CA ILE A 141 -2.05 -0.64 17.29
C ILE A 141 -3.11 0.08 16.45
N MET A 142 -3.54 -0.54 15.34
CA MET A 142 -4.58 0.03 14.47
C MET A 142 -5.90 0.15 15.23
N ARG A 143 -6.34 -0.91 15.91
CA ARG A 143 -7.59 -0.96 16.68
C ARG A 143 -7.62 0.09 17.79
N ASP A 144 -6.53 0.21 18.55
CA ASP A 144 -6.38 1.17 19.66
C ASP A 144 -6.44 2.63 19.21
N ASN A 145 -6.13 2.88 17.92
CA ASN A 145 -6.18 4.19 17.28
C ASN A 145 -7.40 4.36 16.38
N LEU A 146 -8.44 3.55 16.56
CA LEU A 146 -9.74 3.64 15.86
C LEU A 146 -9.65 3.42 14.35
N TYR A 147 -8.61 2.71 13.88
CA TYR A 147 -8.55 2.26 12.49
C TYR A 147 -9.42 1.01 12.33
N GLN A 148 -10.20 0.99 11.25
CA GLN A 148 -11.07 -0.12 10.91
C GLN A 148 -10.44 -0.97 9.81
N LEU A 149 -10.33 -2.28 10.03
CA LEU A 149 -9.99 -3.20 8.94
C LEU A 149 -11.11 -3.17 7.90
N LYS A 150 -10.76 -2.91 6.64
CA LYS A 150 -11.73 -2.89 5.52
C LYS A 150 -11.65 -4.12 4.66
N THR A 151 -10.43 -4.56 4.37
CA THR A 151 -10.20 -5.74 3.55
C THR A 151 -8.78 -6.23 3.71
N GLU A 152 -8.51 -7.36 3.07
CA GLU A 152 -7.21 -7.96 2.96
C GLU A 152 -7.04 -8.68 1.63
N THR A 153 -5.81 -8.72 1.16
CA THR A 153 -5.40 -9.36 -0.10
C THR A 153 -4.09 -10.10 0.09
N VAL A 154 -3.68 -10.82 -0.95
CA VAL A 154 -2.34 -11.39 -1.07
C VAL A 154 -1.62 -10.74 -2.24
N GLU A 155 -0.37 -10.39 -2.04
CA GLU A 155 0.53 -9.85 -3.06
C GLU A 155 1.66 -10.84 -3.31
N GLU A 156 1.86 -11.22 -4.57
CA GLU A 156 3.03 -11.95 -5.04
C GLU A 156 3.98 -10.97 -5.71
N ILE A 157 5.26 -11.01 -5.32
CA ILE A 157 6.24 -9.99 -5.67
C ILE A 157 7.53 -10.65 -6.15
N TYR A 158 8.07 -10.15 -7.27
CA TYR A 158 9.43 -10.42 -7.73
C TYR A 158 10.20 -9.11 -7.71
N GLN A 159 11.31 -9.08 -6.95
CA GLN A 159 12.14 -7.89 -6.78
C GLN A 159 13.53 -8.08 -7.36
N PHE A 160 14.03 -7.02 -7.99
CA PHE A 160 15.41 -6.89 -8.44
C PHE A 160 15.95 -5.52 -8.02
N TYR A 161 17.25 -5.44 -7.84
CA TYR A 161 17.91 -4.22 -7.41
C TYR A 161 19.13 -3.95 -8.30
N GLN A 162 19.24 -2.71 -8.77
CA GLN A 162 20.42 -2.22 -9.46
C GLN A 162 20.76 -0.85 -8.89
N GLU A 163 21.90 -0.75 -8.21
CA GLU A 163 22.31 0.48 -7.52
C GLU A 163 21.23 0.98 -6.53
N ASP A 164 20.61 2.12 -6.82
CA ASP A 164 19.55 2.78 -6.03
C ASP A 164 18.14 2.56 -6.60
N ILE A 165 18.02 1.70 -7.62
CA ILE A 165 16.76 1.42 -8.32
C ILE A 165 16.22 0.04 -7.96
N GLU A 166 14.94 0.01 -7.59
CA GLU A 166 14.18 -1.20 -7.33
C GLU A 166 13.25 -1.48 -8.51
N PHE A 167 13.34 -2.70 -9.06
CA PHE A 167 12.40 -3.22 -10.02
C PHE A 167 11.47 -4.20 -9.30
N CYS A 168 10.17 -3.95 -9.35
CA CYS A 168 9.18 -4.68 -8.58
C CYS A 168 8.04 -5.13 -9.49
N LEU A 169 7.95 -6.43 -9.75
CA LEU A 169 6.80 -7.05 -10.41
C LEU A 169 5.83 -7.52 -9.34
N THR A 170 4.58 -7.04 -9.39
CA THR A 170 3.56 -7.38 -8.39
C THR A 170 2.30 -7.93 -9.05
N ARG A 171 1.72 -8.95 -8.43
CA ARG A 171 0.39 -9.47 -8.72
C ARG A 171 -0.43 -9.55 -7.44
N HIS A 172 -1.70 -9.18 -7.53
CA HIS A 172 -2.62 -9.19 -6.39
C HIS A 172 -3.65 -10.31 -6.53
N TYR A 173 -4.02 -10.89 -5.39
CA TYR A 173 -5.03 -11.93 -5.27
C TYR A 173 -6.05 -11.57 -4.20
N PHE A 174 -7.31 -11.85 -4.49
CA PHE A 174 -8.39 -11.81 -3.52
C PHE A 174 -8.32 -13.05 -2.62
N LEU A 175 -8.53 -12.82 -1.33
CA LEU A 175 -8.63 -13.86 -0.30
C LEU A 175 -10.06 -14.38 -0.10
N LYS A 176 -11.04 -13.61 -0.55
CA LYS A 176 -12.48 -13.94 -0.49
C LYS A 176 -13.08 -13.89 -1.89
N SER A 177 -14.36 -14.25 -2.02
CA SER A 177 -15.05 -14.08 -3.31
C SER A 177 -15.07 -12.61 -3.71
N ILE A 178 -15.01 -12.31 -5.00
CA ILE A 178 -15.03 -10.91 -5.49
C ILE A 178 -16.27 -10.14 -4.99
N GLY A 179 -17.39 -10.83 -4.75
CA GLY A 179 -18.59 -10.25 -4.16
C GLY A 179 -18.43 -9.74 -2.72
N ASP A 180 -17.41 -10.23 -2.00
CA ASP A 180 -17.06 -9.79 -0.65
C ASP A 180 -16.22 -8.50 -0.63
N TYR A 181 -15.75 -8.08 -1.81
CA TYR A 181 -15.04 -6.83 -2.07
C TYR A 181 -16.02 -5.80 -2.66
N THR A 182 -17.07 -5.47 -1.91
CA THR A 182 -17.95 -4.35 -2.26
C THR A 182 -17.22 -3.00 -2.11
N PRO A 183 -17.55 -1.98 -2.91
CA PRO A 183 -16.94 -0.66 -2.84
C PRO A 183 -16.99 -0.07 -1.42
N LEU A 184 -15.92 0.62 -1.01
CA LEU A 184 -15.70 1.14 0.36
C LEU A 184 -16.87 1.99 0.90
N GLU A 185 -17.66 2.61 0.01
CA GLU A 185 -18.80 3.48 0.35
C GLU A 185 -20.06 2.72 0.77
N THR A 186 -20.21 1.46 0.37
CA THR A 186 -21.44 0.66 0.56
C THR A 186 -21.35 -0.33 1.72
N ARG A 187 -20.15 -0.56 2.27
CA ARG A 187 -19.95 -1.52 3.36
C ARG A 187 -20.19 -0.86 4.73
N ASN A 188 -21.43 -0.95 5.20
CA ASN A 188 -21.83 -0.49 6.54
C ASN A 188 -21.54 -1.52 7.65
N GLU A 189 -21.24 -2.77 7.32
CA GLU A 189 -20.93 -3.78 8.33
C GLU A 189 -19.42 -3.86 8.61
N PRO A 190 -19.01 -3.76 9.89
CA PRO A 190 -17.62 -3.90 10.28
C PRO A 190 -17.12 -5.33 9.96
N VAL A 191 -15.92 -5.43 9.40
CA VAL A 191 -15.26 -6.73 9.24
C VAL A 191 -14.79 -7.18 10.62
N ASP A 192 -15.19 -8.39 11.04
CA ASP A 192 -14.72 -9.04 12.27
C ASP A 192 -13.27 -9.50 12.15
N GLY A 193 -12.36 -8.52 12.15
CA GLY A 193 -10.92 -8.73 12.16
C GLY A 193 -10.35 -9.43 10.91
N PRO A 194 -9.03 -9.66 10.89
CA PRO A 194 -8.36 -10.38 9.82
C PRO A 194 -8.80 -11.85 9.78
N ILE A 195 -8.87 -12.49 8.61
CA ILE A 195 -9.17 -13.94 8.53
C ILE A 195 -8.13 -14.75 9.33
N ALA A 196 -8.61 -15.73 10.09
CA ALA A 196 -7.73 -16.54 10.93
C ALA A 196 -6.78 -17.43 10.11
N ALA A 197 -7.26 -17.94 8.97
CA ALA A 197 -6.54 -18.88 8.12
C ALA A 197 -6.54 -18.39 6.67
N LEU A 198 -5.40 -18.52 5.98
CA LEU A 198 -5.34 -18.28 4.55
C LEU A 198 -5.92 -19.48 3.80
N PRO A 199 -6.74 -19.25 2.75
CA PRO A 199 -7.23 -20.34 1.91
C PRO A 199 -6.06 -21.00 1.15
N PRO A 200 -6.24 -22.19 0.57
CA PRO A 200 -5.24 -22.82 -0.29
C PRO A 200 -4.81 -21.89 -1.44
N TRP A 201 -3.52 -21.88 -1.78
CA TRP A 201 -2.98 -21.00 -2.83
C TRP A 201 -3.72 -21.12 -4.18
N GLU A 202 -3.99 -22.36 -4.61
CA GLU A 202 -4.69 -22.66 -5.87
C GLU A 202 -6.15 -22.17 -5.91
N SER A 203 -6.73 -21.82 -4.76
CA SER A 203 -8.10 -21.29 -4.67
C SER A 203 -8.18 -19.77 -4.76
N LEU A 204 -7.04 -19.08 -4.80
CA LEU A 204 -6.97 -17.62 -4.86
C LEU A 204 -7.40 -17.11 -6.24
N THR A 205 -8.24 -16.07 -6.24
CA THR A 205 -8.66 -15.39 -7.46
C THR A 205 -7.78 -14.18 -7.72
N ARG A 206 -7.24 -14.06 -8.93
CA ARG A 206 -6.45 -12.88 -9.35
C ARG A 206 -7.32 -11.61 -9.35
N VAL A 207 -6.77 -10.49 -8.89
CA VAL A 207 -7.49 -9.20 -8.87
C VAL A 207 -7.66 -8.64 -10.28
N ASP A 208 -6.64 -8.75 -11.13
CA ASP A 208 -6.75 -8.43 -12.55
C ASP A 208 -7.29 -9.65 -13.30
N ALA A 209 -8.46 -9.52 -13.92
CA ALA A 209 -9.07 -10.56 -14.74
C ALA A 209 -8.23 -10.92 -15.98
N GLN A 210 -7.41 -9.99 -16.47
CA GLN A 210 -6.44 -10.25 -17.54
C GLN A 210 -5.19 -10.97 -17.03
N GLY A 211 -5.03 -11.08 -15.70
CA GLY A 211 -3.91 -11.77 -15.09
C GLY A 211 -2.57 -11.06 -15.29
N ARG A 212 -2.54 -9.77 -15.57
CA ARG A 212 -1.28 -9.05 -15.81
C ARG A 212 -0.48 -8.87 -14.53
N TRP A 213 0.83 -8.76 -14.69
CA TRP A 213 1.77 -8.26 -13.69
C TRP A 213 1.91 -6.75 -13.82
N VAL A 214 2.03 -6.07 -12.68
CA VAL A 214 2.37 -4.65 -12.64
C VAL A 214 3.87 -4.54 -12.38
N LEU A 215 4.62 -4.03 -13.36
CA LEU A 215 6.02 -3.65 -13.17
C LEU A 215 6.08 -2.22 -12.65
N GLN A 216 6.75 -2.02 -11.53
CA GLN A 216 7.14 -0.72 -11.03
C GLN A 216 8.66 -0.61 -10.97
N VAL A 217 9.22 0.43 -11.59
CA VAL A 217 10.64 0.79 -11.48
C VAL A 217 10.72 2.01 -10.56
N LYS A 218 11.38 1.87 -9.42
CA LYS A 218 11.29 2.82 -8.30
C LYS A 218 12.66 3.35 -7.91
N ALA A 219 12.71 4.65 -7.64
CA ALA A 219 13.82 5.31 -6.97
C ALA A 219 13.33 5.86 -5.63
N HIS A 220 14.16 5.75 -4.59
CA HIS A 220 13.84 6.20 -3.24
C HIS A 220 14.79 7.31 -2.79
N VAL A 221 14.26 8.48 -2.48
CA VAL A 221 15.00 9.62 -1.95
C VAL A 221 14.70 9.75 -0.45
N LEU A 222 15.74 9.84 0.38
CA LEU A 222 15.57 9.83 1.84
C LEU A 222 14.80 11.05 2.34
N GLN A 223 15.07 12.22 1.75
CA GLN A 223 14.50 13.51 2.17
C GLN A 223 13.80 14.20 1.00
N ASP A 224 12.55 14.58 1.21
CA ASP A 224 11.70 15.26 0.23
C ASP A 224 12.04 16.75 0.05
N ASN A 225 12.82 17.33 0.96
CA ASN A 225 13.25 18.73 0.90
C ASN A 225 14.56 18.96 0.14
N LYS A 226 15.06 17.93 -0.56
CA LYS A 226 16.27 17.98 -1.37
C LYS A 226 15.95 17.89 -2.86
N PRO A 227 15.64 19.02 -3.53
CA PRO A 227 15.21 19.02 -4.93
C PRO A 227 16.26 18.47 -5.91
N ASP A 228 17.55 18.63 -5.61
CA ASP A 228 18.64 18.11 -6.46
C ASP A 228 18.73 16.57 -6.42
N GLU A 229 18.51 15.95 -5.26
CA GLU A 229 18.43 14.48 -5.15
C GLU A 229 17.20 13.93 -5.88
N ILE A 230 16.06 14.63 -5.78
CA ILE A 230 14.84 14.28 -6.52
C ILE A 230 15.07 14.36 -8.03
N ARG A 231 15.70 15.44 -8.52
CA ARG A 231 16.01 15.59 -9.95
C ARG A 231 16.92 14.48 -10.44
N LYS A 232 17.98 14.15 -9.68
CA LYS A 232 18.87 13.03 -10.02
C LYS A 232 18.12 11.70 -10.12
N ALA A 233 17.21 11.43 -9.19
CA ALA A 233 16.36 10.24 -9.22
C ALA A 233 15.43 10.21 -10.45
N GLN A 234 14.85 11.37 -10.83
CA GLN A 234 14.04 11.52 -12.04
C GLN A 234 14.87 11.22 -13.30
N ASP A 235 16.06 11.83 -13.42
CA ASP A 235 16.96 11.63 -14.55
C ASP A 235 17.38 10.16 -14.68
N ARG A 236 17.66 9.49 -13.55
CA ARG A 236 18.00 8.07 -13.53
C ARG A 236 16.85 7.18 -13.99
N LEU A 237 15.63 7.42 -13.50
CA LEU A 237 14.45 6.70 -13.97
C LEU A 237 14.20 6.91 -15.47
N MET A 238 14.48 8.11 -15.99
CA MET A 238 14.35 8.40 -17.41
C MET A 238 15.41 7.73 -18.28
N ALA A 239 16.64 7.64 -17.80
CA ALA A 239 17.67 6.84 -18.47
C ALA A 239 17.25 5.37 -18.56
N ILE A 240 16.78 4.80 -17.45
CA ILE A 240 16.30 3.40 -17.42
C ILE A 240 15.09 3.18 -18.31
N ARG A 241 14.16 4.14 -18.35
CA ARG A 241 13.04 4.09 -19.30
C ARG A 241 13.53 4.00 -20.74
N GLY A 242 14.58 4.75 -21.09
CA GLY A 242 15.19 4.71 -22.42
C GLY A 242 15.92 3.40 -22.70
N GLU A 243 16.63 2.85 -21.72
CA GLU A 243 17.32 1.55 -21.83
C GLU A 243 16.34 0.39 -22.02
N LEU A 244 15.16 0.48 -21.41
CA LEU A 244 14.09 -0.53 -21.45
C LEU A 244 13.03 -0.24 -22.53
N ASP A 245 13.25 0.77 -23.37
CA ASP A 245 12.33 1.10 -24.46
C ASP A 245 12.24 -0.05 -25.47
N GLY A 246 11.03 -0.33 -25.94
CA GLY A 246 10.75 -1.50 -26.78
C GLY A 246 10.68 -2.85 -26.05
N VAL A 247 11.18 -2.93 -24.80
CA VAL A 247 11.00 -4.13 -23.94
C VAL A 247 9.77 -3.98 -23.05
N PHE A 248 9.65 -2.84 -22.37
CA PHE A 248 8.52 -2.55 -21.48
C PHE A 248 7.82 -1.26 -21.91
N ASP A 249 6.50 -1.34 -22.06
CA ASP A 249 5.67 -0.19 -22.42
C ASP A 249 5.25 0.57 -21.16
N PHE A 250 6.01 1.62 -20.81
CA PHE A 250 5.75 2.42 -19.61
C PHE A 250 4.56 3.36 -19.79
N LYS A 251 3.55 3.18 -18.94
CA LYS A 251 2.28 3.90 -18.97
C LYS A 251 2.24 5.03 -17.96
N ALA A 252 1.57 6.10 -18.36
CA ALA A 252 1.09 7.12 -17.43
C ALA A 252 -0.17 6.60 -16.72
N ILE A 253 -0.14 6.54 -15.40
CA ILE A 253 -1.28 6.15 -14.56
C ILE A 253 -1.86 7.41 -13.92
N ASP A 254 -3.18 7.55 -13.92
CA ASP A 254 -3.84 8.64 -13.18
C ASP A 254 -3.49 8.51 -11.70
N ARG A 255 -2.91 9.58 -11.13
CA ARG A 255 -2.54 9.65 -9.71
C ARG A 255 -3.67 9.32 -8.76
N LYS A 256 -4.94 9.51 -9.15
CA LYS A 256 -6.12 9.15 -8.35
C LYS A 256 -6.20 7.65 -8.06
N VAL A 257 -5.62 6.79 -8.90
CA VAL A 257 -5.52 5.35 -8.64
C VAL A 257 -4.68 5.04 -7.40
N HIS A 258 -3.77 5.96 -7.03
CA HIS A 258 -2.92 5.85 -5.86
C HIS A 258 -3.42 6.67 -4.66
N ASP A 259 -4.64 7.23 -4.73
CA ASP A 259 -5.19 8.02 -3.63
C ASP A 259 -5.64 7.10 -2.49
N THR A 260 -4.94 7.20 -1.37
CA THR A 260 -5.23 6.45 -0.15
C THR A 260 -6.00 7.28 0.87
N ARG A 261 -6.33 8.55 0.57
CA ARG A 261 -7.03 9.43 1.50
C ARG A 261 -8.46 8.96 1.71
N VAL A 262 -8.90 9.00 2.96
CA VAL A 262 -10.30 8.78 3.32
C VAL A 262 -11.05 10.08 3.11
N ALA A 263 -12.11 10.05 2.30
CA ALA A 263 -12.97 11.21 2.10
C ALA A 263 -13.52 11.67 3.45
N LEU A 264 -13.38 12.97 3.75
CA LEU A 264 -14.00 13.55 4.93
C LEU A 264 -15.51 13.41 4.77
N GLN A 265 -16.14 12.61 5.63
CA GLN A 265 -17.59 12.62 5.74
C GLN A 265 -17.98 14.04 6.17
N GLN A 266 -18.68 14.78 5.30
CA GLN A 266 -19.28 16.03 5.72
C GLN A 266 -20.20 15.71 6.91
N PRO A 267 -20.10 16.43 8.04
CA PRO A 267 -21.05 16.26 9.11
C PRO A 267 -22.43 16.47 8.49
N GLY A 268 -23.28 15.44 8.53
CA GLY A 268 -24.64 15.52 8.02
C GLY A 268 -25.27 16.79 8.59
N VAL A 269 -25.75 17.66 7.70
CA VAL A 269 -26.46 18.87 8.09
C VAL A 269 -27.55 18.44 9.06
N ARG A 270 -27.37 18.72 10.37
CA ARG A 270 -28.44 18.56 11.34
C ARG A 270 -29.51 19.54 10.91
N VAL A 271 -30.53 19.04 10.22
CA VAL A 271 -31.74 19.82 9.92
C VAL A 271 -32.29 20.22 11.28
N LEU A 272 -32.08 21.49 11.64
CA LEU A 272 -32.68 22.07 12.83
C LEU A 272 -34.21 21.96 12.67
N PRO A 273 -34.95 21.41 13.64
CA PRO A 273 -36.40 21.34 13.53
C PRO A 273 -36.95 22.77 13.59
N GLN A 274 -37.24 23.35 12.43
CA GLN A 274 -38.01 24.59 12.36
C GLN A 274 -39.44 24.30 12.80
N LYS A 275 -39.73 24.51 14.08
CA LYS A 275 -41.11 24.60 14.57
C LYS A 275 -41.72 25.90 14.04
N VAL A 276 -42.39 25.82 12.89
CA VAL A 276 -43.26 26.89 12.40
C VAL A 276 -44.53 26.87 13.26
N LYS A 277 -44.71 27.89 14.11
CA LYS A 277 -46.02 28.17 14.72
C LYS A 277 -46.90 28.81 13.65
N LEU A 278 -47.81 28.04 13.07
CA LEU A 278 -48.94 28.59 12.33
C LEU A 278 -49.86 29.31 13.33
N GLY A 279 -49.98 30.63 13.19
CA GLY A 279 -50.96 31.43 13.92
C GLY A 279 -52.37 30.94 13.61
N LYS A 280 -53.20 30.80 14.65
CA LYS A 280 -54.63 30.52 14.51
C LYS A 280 -55.36 31.80 14.08
N ASN A 281 -56.39 31.60 13.26
CA ASN A 281 -57.38 32.56 12.76
C ASN A 281 -57.82 33.62 13.77
#